data_AF-A0A7V1LQB1-F1
#
_entry.id   AF-A0A7V1LQB1-F1
#
_cell.length_a   1.000
_cell.length_b   1.000
_cell.length_c   1.000
_cell.angle_alpha   90.00
_cell.angle_beta   90.00
_cell.angle_gamma   90.00
#
_symmetry.space_group_name_H-M   'P 1'
#
loop_
_entity.id
_entity.type
_entity.pdbx_description
1 polymer ?
#
loop_
_entity_poly.entity_id
_entity_poly.type
_entity_poly.pdbx_seq_one_letter_code
_entity_poly.pdbx_strand_id
1 'polypeptide(L)' 'MKLKLHVAIVLKEDQRSGELTEGYVKDILTKSPKHPHGIKVRLETGEVGRVKKIGSILRANRIVKLQ' A
#
# COMPACT_ATOMS: atom_id res chain seq x y z
N MET A 1 13.46 13.56 -1.28
CA MET A 1 12.54 13.14 -0.21
C MET A 1 11.55 12.16 -0.79
N LYS A 2 11.51 10.90 -0.32
CA LYS A 2 10.55 9.89 -0.81
C LYS A 2 9.48 9.68 0.26
N LEU A 3 8.23 9.85 -0.13
CA LEU A 3 7.08 9.59 0.72
C LEU A 3 6.70 8.12 0.57
N LYS A 4 6.43 7.45 1.69
CA LYS A 4 5.82 6.12 1.69
C LYS A 4 4.43 6.23 2.31
N LEU A 5 3.44 5.66 1.64
CA LEU A 5 2.06 5.62 2.13
C LEU A 5 1.82 4.29 2.82
N HIS A 6 1.47 4.31 4.11
CA HIS A 6 1.02 3.12 4.82
C HIS A 6 -0.44 2.83 4.50
N VAL A 7 -0.80 1.58 4.22
CA VAL A 7 -2.16 1.16 3.88
C VAL A 7 -2.45 -0.21 4.48
N ALA A 8 -3.74 -0.48 4.71
CA ALA A 8 -4.24 -1.82 4.97
C ALA A 8 -4.96 -2.33 3.72
N ILE A 9 -4.53 -3.50 3.23
CA ILE A 9 -5.12 -4.16 2.06
C ILE A 9 -5.80 -5.45 2.46
N VAL A 10 -6.83 -5.84 1.70
CA VAL A 10 -7.36 -7.21 1.75
C VAL A 10 -6.75 -8.02 0.60
N LEU A 11 -6.17 -9.16 0.93
CA LEU A 11 -5.68 -10.13 -0.05
C LEU A 11 -6.85 -10.89 -0.66
N LYS A 12 -6.60 -11.62 -1.77
CA LYS A 12 -7.66 -12.41 -2.40
C LYS A 12 -8.12 -13.56 -1.51
N GLU A 13 -7.17 -14.22 -0.85
CA GLU A 13 -7.45 -15.30 0.11
C GLU A 13 -8.25 -14.81 1.32
N ASP A 14 -7.97 -13.59 1.78
CA ASP A 14 -8.62 -12.99 2.95
C ASP A 14 -9.95 -12.29 2.66
N GLN A 15 -10.46 -12.34 1.43
CA GLN A 15 -11.75 -11.69 1.10
C GLN A 15 -12.92 -12.27 1.89
N ARG A 16 -12.83 -13.53 2.32
CA ARG A 16 -13.87 -14.19 3.12
C ARG A 16 -13.68 -13.97 4.62
N SER A 17 -12.45 -13.98 5.11
CA SER A 17 -12.13 -13.74 6.52
C SER A 17 -12.25 -12.26 6.90
N GLY A 18 -11.98 -11.36 5.94
CA GLY A 18 -11.91 -9.93 6.17
C GLY A 18 -10.59 -9.49 6.81
N GLU A 19 -9.60 -10.39 6.92
CA GLU A 19 -8.29 -10.06 7.45
C GLU A 19 -7.60 -9.02 6.56
N LEU A 20 -6.87 -8.12 7.21
CA LEU A 20 -6.18 -7.02 6.55
C LEU A 20 -4.69 -7.15 6.76
N THR A 21 -3.94 -7.04 5.67
CA THR A 21 -2.49 -6.96 5.69
C THR A 21 -2.08 -5.50 5.63
N GLU A 22 -1.25 -5.06 6.56
CA GLU A 22 -0.75 -3.69 6.60
C GLU A 22 0.66 -3.59 6.01
N GLY A 23 0.95 -2.46 5.36
CA GLY A 23 2.30 -2.19 4.88
C GLY A 23 2.40 -0.92 4.04
N TYR A 24 3.60 -0.68 3.50
CA TYR A 24 3.86 0.48 2.66
C TYR A 24 3.61 0.17 1.19
N VAL A 25 2.96 1.09 0.47
CA VAL A 25 2.70 0.96 -0.97
C VAL A 25 4.01 1.04 -1.75
N LYS A 26 4.27 0.00 -2.54
CA LYS A 26 5.33 -0.05 -3.56
C LYS A 26 4.82 0.46 -4.90
N ASP A 27 3.76 -0.17 -5.41
CA ASP A 27 3.19 0.13 -6.72
C ASP A 27 1.66 0.29 -6.64
N ILE A 28 1.12 1.27 -7.37
CA ILE A 28 -0.33 1.38 -7.60
C ILE A 28 -0.65 0.66 -8.91
N LEU A 29 -1.45 -0.41 -8.84
CA LEU A 29 -1.75 -1.28 -9.99
C LEU A 29 -3.08 -0.92 -10.67
N THR A 30 -3.70 0.16 -10.25
CA THR A 30 -5.02 0.57 -10.68
C THR A 30 -4.90 1.67 -11.73
N LYS A 31 -5.36 1.40 -12.97
CA LYS A 31 -5.19 2.29 -14.13
C LYS A 31 -6.47 3.00 -14.61
N SER A 32 -7.64 2.44 -14.31
CA SER A 32 -8.93 3.08 -14.65
C SER A 32 -9.12 4.37 -13.83
N PRO A 33 -10.06 5.27 -14.16
CA PRO A 33 -10.51 6.32 -13.25
C PRO A 33 -11.67 5.89 -12.34
N LYS A 34 -12.42 4.84 -12.71
CA LYS A 34 -13.54 4.31 -11.92
C LYS A 34 -13.16 2.99 -11.25
N HIS A 35 -13.37 2.92 -9.94
CA HIS A 35 -12.91 1.81 -9.09
C HIS A 35 -14.01 1.29 -8.15
N PRO A 36 -15.00 0.55 -8.67
CA PRO A 36 -16.07 -0.01 -7.83
C PRO A 36 -15.55 -0.93 -6.72
N HIS A 37 -14.41 -1.59 -6.94
CA HIS A 37 -13.80 -2.51 -5.97
C HIS A 37 -12.60 -1.91 -5.22
N GLY A 38 -12.39 -0.59 -5.35
CA GLY A 38 -11.29 0.13 -4.73
C GLY A 38 -9.94 -0.02 -5.45
N ILE A 39 -8.92 0.62 -4.87
CA ILE A 39 -7.58 0.72 -5.45
C ILE A 39 -6.80 -0.56 -5.16
N LYS A 40 -6.35 -1.24 -6.22
CA LYS A 40 -5.35 -2.32 -6.16
C LYS A 40 -3.95 -1.75 -6.07
N VAL A 41 -3.18 -2.25 -5.11
CA VAL A 41 -1.78 -1.87 -4.86
C VAL A 41 -0.93 -3.11 -4.60
N ARG A 42 0.39 -2.93 -4.67
CA ARG A 42 1.40 -3.88 -4.19
C ARG A 42 2.13 -3.27 -3.00
N LEU A 43 2.31 -4.03 -1.93
CA LEU A 43 3.12 -3.64 -0.78
C LEU A 43 4.62 -3.81 -1.06
N GLU A 44 5.47 -3.16 -0.27
CA GLU A 44 6.93 -3.34 -0.36
C GLU A 44 7.37 -4.79 -0.10
N THR A 45 6.63 -5.49 0.75
CA THR A 45 6.77 -6.92 1.09
C THR A 45 6.34 -7.86 -0.04
N GLY A 46 5.59 -7.36 -1.04
CA GLY A 46 5.27 -8.08 -2.28
C GLY A 46 3.80 -8.49 -2.43
N GLU A 47 3.01 -8.43 -1.37
CA GLU A 47 1.60 -8.78 -1.37
C GLU A 47 0.79 -7.81 -2.23
N VAL A 48 -0.27 -8.33 -2.85
CA VAL A 48 -1.11 -7.59 -3.79
C VAL A 48 -2.56 -7.71 -3.37
N GLY A 49 -3.20 -6.57 -3.11
CA GLY A 49 -4.56 -6.53 -2.58
C GLY A 49 -5.29 -5.24 -2.91
N ARG A 50 -6.53 -5.14 -2.42
CA ARG A 50 -7.35 -3.93 -2.53
C ARG A 50 -7.25 -3.13 -1.25
N VAL A 51 -6.99 -1.83 -1.35
CA VAL A 51 -6.92 -0.92 -0.20
C VAL A 51 -8.28 -0.86 0.49
N LYS A 52 -8.27 -1.11 1.80
CA LYS A 52 -9.43 -0.98 2.69
C LYS A 52 -9.30 0.19 3.64
N LYS A 53 -8.09 0.48 4.12
CA LYS A 53 -7.80 1.64 4.97
C LYS A 53 -6.52 2.33 4.49
N ILE A 54 -6.50 3.65 4.62
CA ILE A 54 -5.32 4.47 4.38
C ILE A 54 -4.77 4.85 5.75
N GLY A 55 -3.48 4.58 5.97
CA GLY A 55 -2.76 4.93 7.19
C GLY A 55 -2.00 6.24 7.05
N SER A 56 -0.93 6.37 7.84
CA SER A 56 -0.07 7.55 7.84
C SER A 56 0.93 7.57 6.69
N ILE A 57 1.38 8.78 6.34
CA ILE A 57 2.53 8.99 5.47
C ILE A 57 3.82 8.97 6.29
N LEU A 58 4.81 8.19 5.83
CA LEU A 58 6.17 8.22 6.37
C LEU A 58 7.07 9.10 5.49
N ARG A 59 7.80 10.03 6.12
CA ARG A 59 8.82 10.85 5.46
C ARG A 59 10.20 10.23 5.70
N ALA A 60 10.84 9.73 4.65
CA ALA A 60 12.25 9.33 4.74
C ALA A 60 13.13 10.59 4.62
N ASN A 61 13.76 11.01 5.72
CA ASN A 61 14.84 11.98 5.68
C ASN A 61 16.08 11.30 5.08
N ARG A 62 16.58 11.85 3.98
CA ARG A 62 17.84 11.41 3.36
C ARG A 62 18.95 11.83 4.32
N ILE A 63 19.36 10.97 5.24
CA ILE A 63 20.60 11.16 5.97
C ILE A 63 21.68 11.15 4.89
N VAL A 64 22.26 12.33 4.62
CA VAL A 64 23.53 12.44 3.90
C VAL A 64 24.49 11.53 4.65
N LYS A 65 24.90 10.43 4.00
CA LYS A 65 26.09 9.70 4.44
C LYS A 65 27.20 10.75 4.47
N LEU A 66 27.61 11.16 5.66
CA LEU A 66 28.90 11.79 5.88
C LEU A 66 29.92 10.83 5.26
N GLN A 67 30.61 11.32 4.23
CA GLN A 67 31.92 10.83 3.87
C GLN A 67 32.88 11.11 5.02
#